data_AF-A0A7X9BB12-F1
#
_entry.id   AF-A0A7X9BB12-F1
#
_cell.length_a   1.000
_cell.length_b   1.000
_cell.length_c   1.000
_cell.angle_alpha   90.00
_cell.angle_beta   90.00
_cell.angle_gamma   90.00
#
_symmetry.space_group_name_H-M   'P 1'
#
loop_
_entity.id
_entity.type
_entity.pdbx_description
1 polymer ?
#
loop_
_entity_poly.entity_id
_entity_poly.type
_entity_poly.pdbx_seq_one_letter_code
_entity_poly.pdbx_strand_id
1 'polypeptide(L)'
;MSEEVKYPVYYAVQRMEHYSKFEGFLLVGFIVSKCWVINVVKNYSKNGDSEIIYKVFFPYSYCSIYNGLKTFNKDGTVMLIPSENEASTVRLTNIYTSYEEAKKEADWQNSKMFVSELALIPTLDIEKNKNRQQELEENLEECRKCEEFIFELTKSIPIKPDDEMNVDIRPYTRSYPCNVARIKRNSKGERR
;
A
#
# COMPACT_ATOMS: atom_id res chain seq x y z
N MET A 1 7.75 -28.49 -11.67
CA MET A 1 6.64 -27.74 -12.28
C MET A 1 6.13 -26.81 -11.20
N SER A 2 6.32 -25.49 -11.36
CA SER A 2 5.83 -24.50 -10.39
C SER A 2 4.31 -24.42 -10.52
N GLU A 3 3.58 -24.72 -9.45
CA GLU A 3 2.13 -24.57 -9.41
C GLU A 3 1.77 -23.09 -9.64
N GLU A 4 0.95 -22.82 -10.65
CA GLU A 4 0.41 -21.50 -10.92
C GLU A 4 -0.54 -21.11 -9.79
N VAL A 5 -0.07 -20.28 -8.86
CA VAL A 5 -0.94 -19.76 -7.80
C VAL A 5 -1.79 -18.63 -8.37
N LYS A 6 -3.10 -18.90 -8.50
CA LYS A 6 -4.08 -17.90 -8.93
C LYS A 6 -4.58 -17.13 -7.71
N TYR A 7 -4.06 -15.93 -7.51
CA TYR A 7 -4.60 -15.02 -6.51
C TYR A 7 -5.78 -14.21 -7.08
N PRO A 8 -6.77 -13.87 -6.24
CA PRO A 8 -7.85 -12.97 -6.62
C PRO A 8 -7.31 -11.58 -6.98
N VAL A 9 -7.90 -10.95 -8.01
CA VAL A 9 -7.47 -9.64 -8.52
C VAL A 9 -8.58 -8.62 -8.35
N TYR A 10 -8.26 -7.49 -7.72
CA TYR A 10 -9.17 -6.38 -7.43
C TYR A 10 -8.54 -5.04 -7.78
N TYR A 11 -9.35 -3.99 -7.87
CA TYR A 11 -8.87 -2.63 -7.78
C TYR A 11 -8.64 -2.22 -6.33
N ALA A 12 -7.65 -1.39 -6.09
CA ALA A 12 -7.39 -0.81 -4.79
C ALA A 12 -6.77 0.58 -4.93
N VAL A 13 -6.90 1.37 -3.86
CA VAL A 13 -6.23 2.66 -3.74
C VAL A 13 -4.80 2.41 -3.27
N GLN A 14 -3.84 2.77 -4.12
CA GLN A 14 -2.41 2.65 -3.88
C GLN A 14 -1.84 4.01 -3.50
N ARG A 15 -1.04 4.05 -2.44
CA ARG A 15 -0.24 5.21 -2.07
C ARG A 15 0.92 5.36 -3.05
N MET A 16 1.07 6.55 -3.62
CA MET A 16 2.20 6.89 -4.45
C MET A 16 3.19 7.75 -3.65
N GLU A 17 4.42 7.27 -3.57
CA GLU A 17 5.47 7.90 -2.78
C GLU A 17 6.71 8.15 -3.64
N HIS A 18 7.31 9.32 -3.48
CA HIS A 18 8.55 9.71 -4.12
C HIS A 18 9.69 9.67 -3.09
N TYR A 19 10.82 9.08 -3.46
CA TYR A 19 11.98 9.04 -2.57
C TYR A 19 12.84 10.31 -2.73
N SER A 20 12.82 11.15 -1.70
CA SER A 20 13.77 12.24 -1.54
C SER A 20 14.97 11.79 -0.72
N LYS A 21 16.19 12.13 -1.16
CA LYS A 21 17.43 11.84 -0.40
C LYS A 21 17.46 12.53 0.97
N PHE A 22 16.70 13.60 1.16
CA PHE A 22 16.73 14.42 2.38
C PHE A 22 15.57 14.11 3.33
N GLU A 23 14.40 13.76 2.80
CA GLU A 23 13.16 13.62 3.58
C GLU A 23 12.62 12.18 3.59
N GLY A 24 13.28 11.26 2.87
CA GLY A 24 12.81 9.89 2.73
C GLY A 24 11.65 9.78 1.74
N PHE A 25 10.73 8.85 2.00
CA PHE A 25 9.54 8.67 1.15
C PHE A 25 8.50 9.75 1.46
N LEU A 26 8.26 10.62 0.48
CA LEU A 26 7.25 11.66 0.51
C LEU A 26 6.00 11.15 -0.21
N LEU A 27 4.83 11.29 0.41
CA LEU A 27 3.55 10.96 -0.22
C LEU A 27 3.24 11.99 -1.31
N VAL A 28 3.11 11.54 -2.55
CA VAL A 28 2.74 12.36 -3.71
C VAL A 28 1.23 12.39 -3.89
N GLY A 29 0.58 11.26 -3.60
CA GLY A 29 -0.88 11.14 -3.69
C GLY A 29 -1.33 9.69 -3.70
N PHE A 30 -2.56 9.49 -4.18
CA PHE A 30 -3.24 8.22 -4.24
C PHE A 30 -3.69 7.94 -5.67
N ILE A 31 -3.46 6.71 -6.14
CA ILE A 31 -3.84 6.24 -7.47
C ILE A 31 -4.68 4.96 -7.37
N VAL A 32 -5.43 4.65 -8.41
CA VAL A 32 -6.11 3.37 -8.55
C VAL A 32 -5.20 2.39 -9.28
N SER A 33 -5.05 1.18 -8.73
CA SER A 33 -4.23 0.14 -9.32
C SER A 33 -4.85 -1.24 -9.09
N LYS A 34 -4.59 -2.17 -10.01
CA LYS A 34 -4.95 -3.58 -9.80
C LYS A 34 -4.00 -4.19 -8.78
N CYS A 35 -4.54 -4.97 -7.87
CA CYS A 35 -3.80 -5.65 -6.82
C CYS A 35 -4.22 -7.11 -6.72
N TRP A 36 -3.28 -7.94 -6.25
CA TRP A 36 -3.49 -9.36 -6.01
C TRP A 36 -3.63 -9.56 -4.52
N VAL A 37 -4.73 -10.17 -4.09
CA VAL A 37 -5.00 -10.42 -2.68
C VAL A 37 -4.32 -11.73 -2.29
N ILE A 38 -3.30 -11.64 -1.43
CA ILE A 38 -2.49 -12.79 -1.02
C ILE A 38 -3.07 -13.44 0.23
N ASN A 39 -3.60 -12.63 1.15
CA ASN A 39 -4.18 -13.11 2.40
C ASN A 39 -5.26 -12.11 2.87
N VAL A 40 -6.27 -12.59 3.58
CA VAL A 40 -7.32 -11.77 4.21
C VAL A 40 -7.31 -12.07 5.70
N VAL A 41 -7.05 -11.05 6.52
CA VAL A 41 -6.94 -11.19 7.97
C VAL A 41 -8.10 -10.45 8.63
N LYS A 42 -8.82 -11.12 9.52
CA LYS A 42 -9.83 -10.45 10.36
C LYS A 42 -9.24 -10.09 11.71
N ASN A 43 -9.06 -8.79 11.95
CA ASN A 43 -8.57 -8.26 13.21
C ASN A 43 -9.74 -7.91 14.13
N TYR A 44 -9.59 -8.21 15.41
CA TYR A 44 -10.56 -7.82 16.44
C TYR A 44 -9.96 -6.76 17.36
N SER A 45 -10.69 -5.67 17.54
CA SER A 45 -10.39 -4.64 18.52
C SER A 45 -10.74 -5.13 19.94
N LYS A 46 -10.23 -4.42 20.94
CA LYS A 46 -10.58 -4.69 22.35
C LYS A 46 -12.05 -4.46 22.67
N ASN A 47 -12.75 -3.69 21.83
CA ASN A 47 -14.16 -3.36 22.03
C ASN A 47 -15.09 -4.40 21.39
N GLY A 48 -14.54 -5.43 20.74
CA GLY A 48 -15.31 -6.45 20.03
C GLY A 48 -15.54 -6.13 18.55
N ASP A 49 -15.25 -4.90 18.10
CA ASP A 49 -15.34 -4.54 16.68
C ASP A 49 -14.31 -5.33 15.87
N SER A 50 -14.70 -5.78 14.68
CA SER A 50 -13.79 -6.48 13.76
C SER A 50 -13.55 -5.70 12.48
N GLU A 51 -12.31 -5.69 12.01
CA GLU A 51 -11.89 -5.07 10.76
C GLU A 51 -11.27 -6.14 9.85
N ILE A 52 -11.66 -6.15 8.58
CA ILE A 52 -11.04 -7.00 7.57
C ILE A 52 -9.85 -6.25 6.98
N ILE A 53 -8.69 -6.90 6.99
CA ILE A 53 -7.46 -6.39 6.40
C ILE A 53 -7.05 -7.30 5.26
N TYR A 54 -7.08 -6.75 4.06
CA TYR A 54 -6.56 -7.37 2.86
C TYR A 54 -5.06 -7.15 2.81
N LYS A 55 -4.32 -8.25 2.74
CA LYS A 55 -2.91 -8.22 2.40
C LYS A 55 -2.80 -8.38 0.90
N VAL A 56 -2.37 -7.31 0.24
CA VAL A 56 -2.31 -7.23 -1.20
C VAL A 56 -0.90 -7.01 -1.70
N PHE A 57 -0.69 -7.31 -2.98
CA PHE A 57 0.50 -6.95 -3.71
C PHE A 57 0.12 -6.11 -4.93
N PHE A 58 0.85 -5.02 -5.13
CA PHE A 58 0.73 -4.18 -6.31
C PHE A 58 1.84 -4.55 -7.29
N PRO A 59 1.51 -4.89 -8.54
CA PRO A 59 2.50 -5.30 -9.54
C PRO A 59 3.45 -4.15 -9.89
N TYR A 60 2.93 -2.92 -9.88
CA TYR A 60 3.64 -1.73 -10.25
C TYR A 60 3.49 -0.74 -9.09
N SER A 61 4.61 -0.25 -8.58
CA SER A 61 4.65 0.96 -7.77
C SER A 61 5.55 1.96 -8.47
N TYR A 62 5.40 3.25 -8.17
CA TYR A 62 6.21 4.31 -8.75
C TYR A 62 7.73 4.02 -8.69
N CYS A 63 8.22 3.49 -7.56
CA CYS A 63 9.63 3.10 -7.39
C CYS A 63 10.02 1.77 -8.04
N SER A 64 9.06 0.96 -8.49
CA SER A 64 9.28 -0.42 -8.95
C SER A 64 8.70 -0.73 -10.32
N ILE A 65 8.35 0.28 -11.14
CA ILE A 65 7.80 0.11 -12.49
C ILE A 65 8.62 -0.91 -13.32
N TYR A 66 9.95 -0.85 -13.23
CA TYR A 66 10.85 -1.78 -13.92
C TYR A 66 11.01 -3.16 -13.25
N ASN A 67 10.76 -3.26 -11.94
CA ASN A 67 10.85 -4.52 -11.20
C ASN A 67 9.55 -5.33 -11.23
N GLY A 68 8.40 -4.66 -11.44
CA GLY A 68 7.09 -5.29 -11.60
C GLY A 68 7.03 -6.25 -12.79
N LEU A 69 7.69 -5.92 -13.90
CA LEU A 69 7.73 -6.80 -15.08
C LEU A 69 8.44 -8.15 -14.84
N LYS A 70 9.27 -8.25 -13.80
CA LYS A 70 9.99 -9.49 -13.45
C LYS A 70 9.16 -10.45 -12.59
N THR A 71 8.04 -9.98 -12.05
CA THR A 71 7.20 -10.73 -11.12
C THR A 71 5.96 -11.34 -11.79
N PHE A 72 5.70 -11.06 -13.07
CA PHE A 72 4.50 -11.54 -13.78
C PHE A 72 4.80 -12.06 -15.18
N ASN A 73 4.02 -13.06 -15.59
CA ASN A 73 3.88 -13.47 -16.97
C ASN A 73 2.99 -12.48 -17.74
N LYS A 74 3.07 -12.53 -19.07
CA LYS A 74 2.28 -11.66 -19.97
C LYS A 74 0.77 -11.82 -19.84
N ASP A 75 0.30 -12.93 -19.26
CA ASP A 75 -1.10 -13.23 -19.01
C ASP A 75 -1.60 -12.77 -17.61
N GLY A 76 -0.74 -12.10 -16.85
CA GLY A 76 -1.04 -11.61 -15.50
C GLY A 76 -0.88 -12.66 -14.40
N THR A 77 -0.34 -13.84 -14.71
CA THR A 77 0.03 -14.83 -13.67
C THR A 77 1.31 -14.41 -12.96
N VAL A 78 1.37 -14.60 -11.65
CA VAL A 78 2.50 -14.19 -10.81
C VAL A 78 3.63 -15.22 -10.97
N MET A 79 4.79 -14.81 -11.50
CA MET A 79 5.98 -15.67 -11.67
C MET A 79 6.68 -15.98 -10.35
N LEU A 80 6.61 -15.07 -9.38
CA LEU A 80 7.24 -15.22 -8.08
C LEU A 80 6.20 -14.92 -6.99
N ILE A 81 5.81 -15.95 -6.24
CA ILE A 81 4.90 -15.83 -5.10
C ILE A 81 5.56 -14.87 -4.10
N PRO A 82 4.98 -13.68 -3.83
CA PRO A 82 5.48 -12.85 -2.76
C PRO A 82 5.28 -13.63 -1.47
N SER A 83 6.36 -13.97 -0.76
CA SER A 83 6.21 -14.69 0.51
C SER A 83 5.34 -13.88 1.47
N GLU A 84 4.63 -14.53 2.39
CA GLU A 84 3.84 -13.84 3.42
C GLU A 84 4.66 -12.85 4.26
N ASN A 85 5.99 -12.80 4.18
CA ASN A 85 6.82 -11.83 4.90
C ASN A 85 7.56 -10.87 3.97
N GLU A 86 7.19 -10.81 2.69
CA GLU A 86 7.85 -9.92 1.75
C GLU A 86 7.50 -8.45 2.01
N ALA A 87 8.55 -7.64 1.98
CA ALA A 87 8.52 -6.18 2.06
C ALA A 87 7.70 -5.50 0.95
N SER A 88 7.25 -6.26 -0.05
CA SER A 88 6.47 -5.80 -1.19
C SER A 88 4.96 -5.82 -0.97
N THR A 89 4.49 -6.42 0.13
CA THR A 89 3.05 -6.54 0.43
C THR A 89 2.52 -5.35 1.23
N VAL A 90 1.31 -4.90 0.89
CA VAL A 90 0.62 -3.77 1.51
C VAL A 90 -0.63 -4.27 2.23
N ARG A 91 -0.96 -3.67 3.37
CA ARG A 91 -2.21 -3.93 4.09
C ARG A 91 -3.23 -2.85 3.76
N LEU A 92 -4.40 -3.25 3.32
CA LEU A 92 -5.51 -2.39 2.95
C LEU A 92 -6.77 -2.82 3.69
N THR A 93 -7.65 -1.87 3.96
CA THR A 93 -8.97 -2.13 4.55
C THR A 93 -10.05 -2.27 3.47
N ASN A 94 -9.82 -1.69 2.29
CA ASN A 94 -10.78 -1.67 1.18
C ASN A 94 -10.14 -2.18 -0.11
N ILE A 95 -10.91 -2.97 -0.85
CA ILE A 95 -10.65 -3.42 -2.23
C ILE A 95 -11.97 -3.30 -3.02
N TYR A 96 -11.87 -3.18 -4.33
CA TYR A 96 -13.00 -2.84 -5.20
C TYR A 96 -13.04 -3.75 -6.43
N THR A 97 -14.24 -4.09 -6.88
CA THR A 97 -14.44 -4.83 -8.14
C THR A 97 -14.60 -3.90 -9.34
N SER A 98 -14.86 -2.61 -9.11
CA SER A 98 -14.99 -1.57 -10.13
C SER A 98 -13.87 -0.54 -9.99
N TYR A 99 -13.38 -0.07 -11.15
CA TYR A 99 -12.41 1.02 -11.20
C TYR A 99 -13.02 2.34 -10.70
N GLU A 100 -14.27 2.61 -11.08
CA GLU A 100 -14.99 3.83 -10.76
C GLU A 100 -15.20 4.00 -9.25
N GLU A 101 -15.47 2.91 -8.52
CA GLU A 101 -15.58 2.93 -7.07
C GLU A 101 -14.23 3.21 -6.40
N ALA A 102 -13.19 2.50 -6.83
CA ALA A 102 -11.83 2.76 -6.35
C ALA A 102 -11.38 4.19 -6.65
N LYS A 103 -11.78 4.74 -7.81
CA LYS A 103 -11.42 6.10 -8.23
C LYS A 103 -12.06 7.16 -7.36
N LYS A 104 -13.33 7.00 -7.00
CA LYS A 104 -14.01 7.90 -6.05
C LYS A 104 -13.28 7.94 -4.70
N GLU A 105 -12.85 6.79 -4.19
CA GLU A 105 -12.07 6.73 -2.95
C GLU A 105 -10.70 7.41 -3.11
N ALA A 106 -9.97 7.13 -4.21
CA ALA A 106 -8.68 7.76 -4.46
C ALA A 106 -8.79 9.30 -4.54
N ASP A 107 -9.79 9.81 -5.27
CA ASP A 107 -10.04 11.25 -5.42
C ASP A 107 -10.44 11.90 -4.08
N TRP A 108 -11.22 11.20 -3.26
CA TRP A 108 -11.53 11.64 -1.89
C TRP A 108 -10.29 11.69 -1.01
N GLN A 109 -9.42 10.67 -1.05
CA GLN A 109 -8.17 10.64 -0.27
C GLN A 109 -7.20 11.74 -0.72
N ASN A 110 -7.06 11.96 -2.04
CA ASN A 110 -6.29 13.06 -2.61
C ASN A 110 -6.82 14.43 -2.13
N SER A 111 -8.14 14.64 -2.22
CA SER A 111 -8.77 15.88 -1.75
C SER A 111 -8.52 16.14 -0.27
N LYS A 112 -8.64 15.09 0.56
CA LYS A 112 -8.38 15.17 2.00
C LYS A 112 -6.92 15.50 2.29
N MET A 113 -5.99 14.89 1.56
CA MET A 113 -4.55 15.18 1.65
C MET A 113 -4.28 16.65 1.35
N PHE A 114 -4.79 17.18 0.23
CA PHE A 114 -4.58 18.60 -0.15
C PHE A 114 -5.13 19.58 0.87
N VAL A 115 -6.36 19.36 1.35
CA VAL A 115 -6.95 20.21 2.38
C VAL A 115 -6.08 20.20 3.64
N SER A 116 -5.59 19.03 4.05
CA SER A 116 -4.74 18.92 5.23
C SER A 116 -3.39 19.60 5.07
N GLU A 117 -2.78 19.55 3.89
CA GLU A 117 -1.50 20.20 3.63
C GLU A 117 -1.60 21.72 3.51
N LEU A 118 -2.63 22.22 2.82
CA LEU A 118 -2.87 23.67 2.72
C LEU A 118 -3.21 24.29 4.08
N ALA A 119 -3.89 23.55 4.96
CA ALA A 119 -4.22 24.01 6.31
C ALA A 119 -2.98 24.23 7.21
N LEU A 120 -1.81 23.66 6.87
CA LEU A 120 -0.56 23.83 7.62
C LEU A 120 0.16 25.16 7.30
N ILE A 121 -0.28 25.88 6.26
CA ILE A 121 0.33 27.15 5.86
C ILE A 121 -0.47 28.31 6.45
N PRO A 122 0.18 29.27 7.14
CA PRO A 122 -0.50 30.48 7.60
C PRO A 122 -1.20 31.21 6.45
N THR A 123 -2.47 31.57 6.63
CA THR A 123 -3.31 32.24 5.61
C THR A 123 -2.76 33.58 5.13
N LEU A 124 -1.84 34.19 5.87
CA LEU A 124 -1.22 35.48 5.52
C LEU A 124 -0.05 35.35 4.54
N ASP A 125 0.48 34.15 4.30
CA ASP A 125 1.59 33.92 3.37
C ASP A 125 1.04 33.49 1.99
N ILE A 126 0.56 34.49 1.23
CA ILE A 126 -0.14 34.28 -0.06
C ILE A 126 0.77 33.62 -1.10
N GLU A 127 2.04 34.00 -1.14
CA GLU A 127 3.00 33.48 -2.13
C GLU A 127 3.34 32.02 -1.83
N LYS A 128 3.59 31.68 -0.56
CA LYS A 128 3.82 30.29 -0.15
C LYS A 128 2.60 29.40 -0.39
N ASN A 129 1.39 29.90 -0.15
CA ASN A 129 0.15 29.18 -0.46
C ASN A 129 0.01 28.89 -1.96
N LYS A 130 0.30 29.87 -2.83
CA LYS A 130 0.26 29.67 -4.29
C LYS A 130 1.29 28.65 -4.76
N ASN A 131 2.53 28.74 -4.27
CA ASN A 131 3.59 27.79 -4.64
C ASN A 131 3.24 26.37 -4.20
N ARG A 132 2.71 26.19 -2.97
CA ARG A 132 2.29 24.88 -2.51
C ARG A 132 1.10 24.36 -3.31
N GLN A 133 0.12 25.20 -3.62
CA GLN A 133 -1.00 24.80 -4.46
C GLN A 133 -0.53 24.30 -5.83
N GLN A 134 0.40 25.01 -6.47
CA GLN A 134 0.98 24.59 -7.74
C GLN A 134 1.71 23.24 -7.62
N GLU A 135 2.51 23.04 -6.58
CA GLU A 135 3.21 21.77 -6.33
C GLU A 135 2.22 20.60 -6.16
N LEU A 136 1.08 20.83 -5.48
CA LEU A 136 0.05 19.81 -5.32
C LEU A 136 -0.68 19.48 -6.62
N GLU A 137 -0.92 20.49 -7.46
CA GLU A 137 -1.47 20.29 -8.81
C GLU A 137 -0.50 19.50 -9.71
N GLU A 138 0.80 19.77 -9.60
CA GLU A 138 1.85 19.01 -10.30
C GLU A 138 1.90 17.54 -9.82
N ASN A 139 1.82 17.31 -8.51
CA ASN A 139 1.76 15.97 -7.92
C ASN A 139 0.52 15.19 -8.39
N LEU A 140 -0.64 15.84 -8.51
CA LEU A 140 -1.85 15.23 -9.07
C LEU A 140 -1.69 14.81 -10.52
N GLU A 141 -1.07 15.66 -11.33
CA GLU A 141 -0.82 15.35 -12.74
C GLU A 141 0.15 14.17 -12.87
N GLU A 142 1.15 14.08 -11.99
CA GLU A 142 2.03 12.91 -11.89
C GLU A 142 1.27 11.64 -11.47
N CYS A 143 0.36 11.75 -10.50
CA CYS A 143 -0.56 10.68 -10.12
C CYS A 143 -1.38 10.19 -11.31
N ARG A 144 -1.97 11.11 -12.08
CA ARG A 144 -2.76 10.75 -13.25
C ARG A 144 -1.94 10.01 -14.31
N LYS A 145 -0.75 10.52 -14.64
CA LYS A 145 0.15 9.87 -15.61
C LYS A 145 0.59 8.49 -15.16
N CYS A 146 0.91 8.32 -13.88
CA CYS A 146 1.31 7.04 -13.32
C CYS A 146 0.14 6.04 -13.34
N GLU A 147 -1.05 6.48 -12.95
CA GLU A 147 -2.28 5.68 -12.98
C GLU A 147 -2.60 5.23 -14.40
N GLU A 148 -2.60 6.13 -15.39
CA GLU A 148 -2.84 5.82 -16.81
C GLU A 148 -1.82 4.78 -17.33
N PHE A 149 -0.55 4.96 -17.00
CA PHE A 149 0.51 4.05 -17.40
C PHE A 149 0.32 2.64 -16.80
N ILE A 150 0.05 2.55 -15.50
CA ILE A 150 -0.22 1.27 -14.82
C ILE A 150 -1.49 0.62 -15.35
N PHE A 151 -2.53 1.43 -15.60
CA PHE A 151 -3.79 0.96 -16.16
C PHE A 151 -3.59 0.30 -17.51
N GLU A 152 -2.86 0.93 -18.43
CA GLU A 152 -2.57 0.34 -19.74
C GLU A 152 -1.71 -0.92 -19.64
N LEU A 153 -0.71 -0.96 -18.74
CA LEU A 153 0.08 -2.17 -18.50
C LEU A 153 -0.75 -3.34 -17.96
N THR A 154 -1.74 -3.05 -17.13
CA THR A 154 -2.57 -4.07 -16.47
C THR A 154 -3.92 -4.30 -17.14
N LYS A 155 -4.17 -3.67 -18.30
CA LYS A 155 -5.47 -3.66 -18.99
C LYS A 155 -5.96 -5.06 -19.35
N SER A 156 -5.06 -5.91 -19.82
CA SER A 156 -5.36 -7.30 -20.22
C SER A 156 -5.68 -8.23 -19.05
N ILE A 157 -5.38 -7.82 -17.81
CA ILE A 157 -5.55 -8.64 -16.62
C ILE A 157 -7.00 -8.50 -16.13
N PRO A 158 -7.82 -9.55 -16.19
CA PRO A 158 -9.20 -9.45 -15.74
C PRO A 158 -9.26 -9.34 -14.20
N ILE A 159 -10.24 -8.57 -13.72
CA ILE A 159 -10.66 -8.64 -12.30
C ILE A 159 -11.25 -10.04 -12.07
N LYS A 160 -10.75 -10.71 -11.04
CA LYS A 160 -11.11 -12.08 -10.68
C LYS A 160 -11.38 -12.07 -9.18
N PRO A 161 -12.60 -11.67 -8.76
CA PRO A 161 -12.97 -11.83 -7.38
C PRO A 161 -13.04 -13.32 -7.06
N ASP A 162 -12.77 -13.64 -5.81
CA ASP A 162 -12.92 -15.00 -5.29
C ASP A 162 -14.12 -14.99 -4.36
N ASP A 163 -15.12 -15.80 -4.72
CA ASP A 163 -16.39 -15.88 -4.01
C ASP A 163 -16.21 -16.46 -2.59
N GLU A 164 -15.10 -17.18 -2.34
CA GLU A 164 -14.79 -17.80 -1.05
C GLU A 164 -13.37 -17.46 -0.58
N MET A 165 -13.08 -16.16 -0.38
CA MET A 165 -11.84 -15.75 0.26
C MET A 165 -11.70 -16.38 1.65
N ASN A 166 -10.77 -17.33 1.81
CA ASN A 166 -10.43 -17.91 3.11
C ASN A 166 -9.86 -16.83 4.03
N VAL A 167 -10.64 -16.45 5.04
CA VAL A 167 -10.25 -15.42 6.02
C VAL A 167 -9.46 -16.05 7.16
N ASP A 168 -8.20 -15.67 7.31
CA ASP A 168 -7.37 -16.03 8.45
C ASP A 168 -7.84 -15.24 9.69
N ILE A 169 -8.34 -15.96 10.69
CA ILE A 169 -8.85 -15.38 11.94
C ILE A 169 -7.70 -15.32 12.94
N ARG A 170 -7.13 -14.12 13.13
CA ARG A 170 -6.06 -13.92 14.13
C ARG A 170 -6.60 -13.22 15.37
N PRO A 171 -6.45 -13.83 16.57
CA PRO A 171 -6.75 -13.13 17.81
C PRO A 171 -5.80 -11.94 17.98
N TYR A 172 -6.27 -10.88 18.65
CA TYR A 172 -5.48 -9.69 18.94
C TYR A 172 -4.16 -10.07 19.65
N THR A 173 -3.04 -9.96 18.93
CA THR A 173 -1.71 -10.08 19.51
C THR A 173 -1.11 -8.68 19.61
N ARG A 174 -0.77 -8.26 20.84
CA ARG A 174 0.05 -7.05 21.03
C ARG A 174 1.36 -7.27 20.27
N SER A 175 1.54 -6.59 19.15
CA SER A 175 2.85 -6.46 18.50
C SER A 175 3.73 -5.59 19.40
N TYR A 176 4.34 -6.19 20.41
CA TYR A 176 5.51 -5.59 21.02
C TYR A 176 6.64 -5.69 19.99
N PRO A 177 7.32 -4.60 19.62
CA PRO A 177 8.64 -4.74 19.03
C PRO A 177 9.51 -5.39 20.10
N CYS A 178 9.79 -6.68 19.96
CA CYS A 178 10.77 -7.40 20.79
C CYS A 178 12.19 -6.91 20.44
N ASN A 179 12.51 -5.67 20.81
CA ASN A 179 13.88 -5.29 21.12
C ASN A 179 14.19 -5.79 22.54
N VAL A 180 14.25 -7.11 22.71
CA VAL A 180 14.95 -7.68 23.87
C VAL A 180 16.43 -7.67 23.50
N ALA A 181 17.05 -6.51 23.72
CA ALA A 181 18.49 -6.43 23.86
C ALA A 181 18.91 -7.46 24.91
N ARG A 182 19.68 -8.47 24.50
CA ARG A 182 20.37 -9.38 25.41
C ARG A 182 21.32 -8.53 26.27
N ILE A 183 20.86 -8.12 27.45
CA ILE A 183 21.73 -7.64 28.51
C ILE A 183 22.58 -8.83 28.94
N LYS A 184 23.83 -8.87 28.47
CA LYS A 184 24.88 -9.72 29.04
C LYS A 184 25.01 -9.33 30.52
N ARG A 185 24.49 -10.16 31.43
CA ARG A 185 24.88 -10.09 32.84
C ARG A 185 26.31 -10.59 32.95
N ASN A 186 27.25 -9.66 33.04
CA ASN A 186 28.58 -9.93 33.60
C ASN A 186 28.39 -10.23 35.09
N SER A 187 28.42 -11.50 35.48
CA SER A 187 28.62 -11.89 36.88
C SER A 187 30.12 -11.90 37.16
N LYS A 188 30.66 -10.75 37.58
CA LYS A 188 31.83 -10.68 38.46
C LYS A 188 31.33 -10.66 39.91
N GLY A 189 32.07 -11.31 40.82
CA GLY A 189 31.88 -11.25 42.27
C GLY A 189 31.36 -12.57 42.84
N GLU A 190 32.24 -13.45 43.28
CA GLU A 190 32.76 -13.52 44.65
C GLU A 190 32.05 -14.60 45.46
N ARG A 191 32.75 -15.72 45.70
CA ARG A 191 32.58 -16.51 46.91
C ARG A 191 33.96 -16.91 47.43
N ARG A 192 34.30 -16.25 48.54
CA ARG A 192 35.05 -16.68 49.72
C ARG A 192 36.36 -17.44 49.52
#